data_AF-A0A6P6RSU8-F1
#
_entry.id   AF-A0A6P6RSU8-F1
#
_cell.length_a   1.000
_cell.length_b   1.000
_cell.length_c   1.000
_cell.angle_alpha   90.00
_cell.angle_beta   90.00
_cell.angle_gamma   90.00
#
_symmetry.space_group_name_H-M   'P 1'
#
loop_
_entity.id
_entity.type
_entity.pdbx_description
1 polymer ?
#
loop_
_entity_poly.entity_id
_entity_poly.type
_entity_poly.pdbx_seq_one_letter_code
_entity_poly.pdbx_strand_id
1 'polypeptide(L)'
;MLGGLRCWASRAIRGPSLSHSILFGAAAGEHHGGAGKGLGAKSCGTKTAVTKSIGSYASYYLYRFVCLTTADSTHYAIASRWRYMEKQNLFFKELDETLAAGALGALVKEYDPVATRLPFKPLEDKYRI
;
A
#
# COMPACT_ATOMS: atom_id res chain seq x y z
N MET A 1 -2.94 35.80 18.98
CA MET A 1 -1.67 35.29 18.42
C MET A 1 -1.80 34.76 16.97
N LEU A 2 -2.75 35.27 16.15
CA LEU A 2 -2.99 34.81 14.77
C LEU A 2 -2.49 35.78 13.68
N GLY A 3 -1.91 36.93 14.04
CA GLY A 3 -1.38 37.92 13.09
C GLY A 3 0.06 37.67 12.63
N GLY A 4 0.88 36.97 13.44
CA GLY A 4 2.31 36.79 13.17
C GLY A 4 2.64 35.82 12.03
N LEU A 5 1.85 34.75 11.87
CA LEU A 5 2.09 33.74 10.83
C LEU A 5 1.83 34.26 9.41
N ARG A 6 0.83 35.14 9.22
CA ARG A 6 0.50 35.72 7.91
C ARG A 6 1.60 36.68 7.43
N CYS A 7 2.26 37.38 8.36
CA CYS A 7 3.38 38.26 8.07
C CYS A 7 4.67 37.50 7.72
N TRP A 8 4.90 36.32 8.31
CA TRP A 8 6.07 35.49 7.98
C TRP A 8 5.97 34.88 6.58
N ALA A 9 4.81 34.33 6.22
CA ALA A 9 4.55 33.79 4.88
C ALA A 9 4.65 34.86 3.78
N SER A 10 4.15 36.07 4.05
CA SER A 10 4.17 37.17 3.07
C SER A 10 5.58 37.78 2.87
N ARG A 11 6.45 37.69 3.89
CA ARG A 11 7.83 38.22 3.82
C ARG A 11 8.79 37.26 3.10
N ALA A 12 8.50 35.96 3.11
CA ALA A 12 9.26 34.94 2.38
C ALA A 12 9.08 35.01 0.85
N ILE A 13 8.06 35.73 0.36
CA ILE A 13 7.72 35.84 -1.08
C ILE A 13 8.20 37.16 -1.70
N ARG A 14 8.49 38.20 -0.90
CA ARG A 14 8.81 39.55 -1.41
C ARG A 14 10.01 40.26 -0.77
N GLY A 15 10.70 39.65 0.22
CA GLY A 15 11.87 40.26 0.88
C GLY A 15 13.18 39.50 0.64
N PRO A 16 14.33 40.19 0.49
CA PRO A 16 15.63 39.53 0.35
C PRO A 16 15.99 38.84 1.67
N SER A 17 15.75 37.52 1.71
CA SER A 17 15.94 36.68 2.89
C SER A 17 16.55 35.33 2.49
N LEU A 18 17.25 34.69 3.43
CA LEU A 18 17.84 33.34 3.27
C LEU A 18 16.82 32.31 2.75
N SER A 19 15.55 32.43 3.14
CA SER A 19 14.44 31.59 2.67
C SER A 19 14.16 31.79 1.17
N HIS A 20 14.26 33.03 0.68
CA HIS A 20 14.09 33.36 -0.73
C HIS A 20 15.29 32.90 -1.57
N SER A 21 16.50 32.94 -1.00
CA SER A 21 17.71 32.39 -1.63
C SER A 21 17.68 30.86 -1.76
N ILE A 22 17.10 30.15 -0.79
CA ILE A 22 16.90 28.69 -0.87
C ILE A 22 15.81 28.32 -1.88
N LEU A 23 14.71 29.07 -1.91
CA LEU A 23 13.62 28.88 -2.89
C LEU A 23 14.09 29.19 -4.32
N PHE A 24 14.86 30.26 -4.52
CA PHE A 24 15.44 30.64 -5.81
C PHE A 24 16.57 29.69 -6.23
N GLY A 25 17.35 29.16 -5.28
CA GLY A 25 18.36 28.13 -5.55
C GLY A 25 17.76 26.78 -5.95
N ALA A 26 16.58 26.43 -5.41
CA ALA A 26 15.82 25.24 -5.81
C ALA A 26 15.16 25.42 -7.20
N ALA A 27 14.67 26.62 -7.53
CA ALA A 27 14.08 26.92 -8.84
C ALA A 27 15.12 27.13 -9.97
N ALA A 28 16.29 27.71 -9.66
CA ALA A 28 17.37 27.91 -10.62
C ALA A 28 18.07 26.60 -11.03
N GLY A 29 17.88 25.52 -10.26
CA GLY A 29 18.37 24.18 -10.61
C GLY A 29 17.64 23.53 -11.79
N GLU A 30 16.46 24.05 -12.19
CA GLU A 30 15.62 23.44 -13.23
C GLU A 30 15.58 24.21 -14.57
N HIS A 31 16.20 25.40 -14.67
CA HIS A 31 16.17 26.21 -15.92
C HIS A 31 17.46 26.25 -16.75
N HIS A 32 18.53 25.54 -16.36
CA HIS A 32 19.70 25.33 -17.23
C HIS A 32 19.93 23.85 -17.54
N GLY A 33 18.92 23.23 -18.14
CA GLY A 33 19.00 21.93 -18.79
C GLY A 33 18.89 22.06 -20.32
N GLY A 34 19.83 22.76 -20.96
CA GLY A 34 19.91 22.80 -22.43
C GLY A 34 20.79 23.91 -22.99
N ALA A 35 21.87 23.51 -23.68
CA ALA A 35 22.80 24.30 -24.48
C ALA A 35 23.87 25.12 -23.73
N GLY A 36 25.04 24.51 -23.50
CA GLY A 36 26.26 25.22 -23.11
C GLY A 36 27.47 24.30 -22.97
N LYS A 37 28.33 24.30 -24.00
CA LYS A 37 29.62 23.62 -24.06
C LYS A 37 30.54 24.01 -22.88
N GLY A 38 31.23 23.01 -22.33
CA GLY A 38 32.63 23.14 -21.92
C GLY A 38 32.93 23.62 -20.50
N LEU A 39 34.08 23.12 -20.02
CA LEU A 39 34.90 23.57 -18.89
C LEU A 39 34.50 23.07 -17.49
N GLY A 40 34.99 21.86 -17.21
CA GLY A 40 35.93 21.61 -16.12
C GLY A 40 35.74 22.37 -14.81
N ALA A 41 35.16 21.68 -13.83
CA ALA A 41 35.53 21.87 -12.43
C ALA A 41 35.38 20.53 -11.71
N LYS A 42 36.52 19.87 -11.48
CA LYS A 42 36.63 18.80 -10.49
C LYS A 42 36.39 19.44 -9.12
N SER A 43 35.20 19.28 -8.55
CA SER A 43 35.05 19.38 -7.09
C SER A 43 34.69 18.00 -6.56
N CYS A 44 35.73 17.29 -6.09
CA CYS A 44 35.59 16.22 -5.13
C CYS A 44 34.79 16.77 -3.94
N GLY A 45 33.62 16.19 -3.68
CA GLY A 45 32.76 16.61 -2.59
C GLY A 45 31.52 15.74 -2.53
N THR A 46 31.55 14.73 -1.67
CA THR A 46 30.40 13.90 -1.28
C THR A 46 29.13 14.71 -0.95
N LYS A 47 29.25 16.01 -0.68
CA LYS A 47 28.16 16.94 -0.39
C LYS A 47 27.35 17.40 -1.63
N THR A 48 27.93 17.45 -2.84
CA THR A 48 27.23 17.93 -4.06
C THR A 48 26.49 16.81 -4.81
N ALA A 49 26.93 15.57 -4.67
CA ALA A 49 26.22 14.40 -5.22
C ALA A 49 24.94 14.09 -4.43
N VAL A 50 24.98 14.22 -3.09
CA VAL A 50 23.84 13.99 -2.20
C VAL A 50 22.77 15.08 -2.36
N THR A 51 23.15 16.34 -2.56
CA THR A 51 22.16 17.41 -2.78
C THR A 51 21.43 17.27 -4.13
N LYS A 52 22.13 16.83 -5.18
CA LYS A 52 21.51 16.56 -6.49
C LYS A 52 20.56 15.37 -6.44
N SER A 53 20.89 14.29 -5.72
CA SER A 53 20.00 13.15 -5.58
C SER A 53 18.75 13.50 -4.76
N ILE A 54 18.88 14.28 -3.69
CA ILE A 54 17.74 14.74 -2.87
C ILE A 54 16.76 15.58 -3.71
N GLY A 55 17.26 16.51 -4.53
CA GLY A 55 16.40 17.32 -5.41
C GLY A 55 15.63 16.47 -6.43
N SER A 56 16.30 15.50 -7.04
CA SER A 56 15.68 14.58 -8.02
C SER A 56 14.63 13.65 -7.40
N TYR A 57 14.90 13.07 -6.23
CA TYR A 57 13.91 12.26 -5.53
C TYR A 57 12.74 13.10 -5.01
N ALA A 58 12.99 14.34 -4.56
CA ALA A 58 11.93 15.25 -4.11
C ALA A 58 10.96 15.62 -5.25
N SER A 59 11.47 15.93 -6.45
CA SER A 59 10.62 16.19 -7.61
C SER A 59 9.88 14.94 -8.07
N TYR A 60 10.50 13.76 -8.00
CA TYR A 60 9.82 12.47 -8.26
C TYR A 60 8.65 12.22 -7.30
N TYR A 61 8.82 12.46 -5.99
CA TYR A 61 7.74 12.31 -5.02
C TYR A 61 6.63 13.36 -5.22
N LEU A 62 6.96 14.59 -5.59
CA LEU A 62 5.96 15.62 -5.95
C LEU A 62 5.17 15.21 -7.20
N TYR A 63 5.84 14.71 -8.24
CA TYR A 63 5.17 14.17 -9.44
C TYR A 63 4.22 13.03 -9.07
N ARG A 64 4.68 12.05 -8.28
CA ARG A 64 3.83 10.94 -7.81
C ARG A 64 2.64 11.44 -6.99
N PHE A 65 2.83 12.43 -6.13
CA PHE A 65 1.75 13.02 -5.33
C PHE A 65 0.66 13.65 -6.21
N VAL A 66 1.03 14.43 -7.21
CA VAL A 66 0.07 15.05 -8.14
C VAL A 66 -0.64 13.99 -8.99
N CYS A 67 0.09 12.99 -9.50
CA CYS A 67 -0.51 11.89 -10.27
C CYS A 67 -1.49 11.04 -9.43
N LEU A 68 -1.13 10.69 -8.19
CA LEU A 68 -1.98 9.89 -7.31
C LEU A 68 -3.25 10.64 -6.88
N THR A 69 -3.17 11.97 -6.73
CA THR A 69 -4.32 12.79 -6.30
C THR A 69 -5.28 13.13 -7.43
N THR A 70 -4.81 13.20 -8.68
CA THR A 70 -5.63 13.68 -9.81
C THR A 70 -5.88 12.65 -10.90
N ALA A 71 -5.01 11.64 -11.06
CA ALA A 71 -4.98 10.78 -12.24
C ALA A 71 -4.76 9.29 -11.90
N ASP A 72 -5.34 8.79 -10.80
CA ASP A 72 -5.25 7.37 -10.42
C ASP A 72 -6.62 6.67 -10.39
N SER A 73 -7.12 6.26 -11.56
CA SER A 73 -8.29 5.38 -11.67
C SER A 73 -7.93 3.91 -11.46
N THR A 74 -6.67 3.55 -11.71
CA THR A 74 -6.18 2.17 -11.70
C THR A 74 -6.14 1.58 -10.30
N HIS A 75 -5.75 2.37 -9.30
CA HIS A 75 -5.73 1.95 -7.91
C HIS A 75 -7.12 1.55 -7.41
N TYR A 76 -8.16 2.32 -7.73
CA TYR A 76 -9.54 1.99 -7.36
C TYR A 76 -10.07 0.76 -8.08
N ALA A 77 -9.76 0.62 -9.38
CA ALA A 77 -10.12 -0.56 -10.16
C ALA A 77 -9.49 -1.83 -9.57
N ILE A 78 -8.18 -1.79 -9.25
CA ILE A 78 -7.47 -2.91 -8.63
C ILE A 78 -8.05 -3.21 -7.23
N ALA A 79 -8.29 -2.21 -6.39
CA ALA A 79 -8.86 -2.40 -5.05
C ALA A 79 -10.28 -2.99 -5.09
N SER A 80 -11.11 -2.64 -6.08
CA SER A 80 -12.41 -3.31 -6.29
C SER A 80 -12.23 -4.77 -6.71
N ARG A 81 -11.26 -5.06 -7.57
CA ARG A 81 -10.96 -6.40 -8.04
C ARG A 81 -10.49 -7.32 -6.91
N TRP A 82 -9.63 -6.83 -6.02
CA TRP A 82 -9.18 -7.60 -4.85
C TRP A 82 -10.33 -7.98 -3.93
N ARG A 83 -11.21 -7.01 -3.60
CA ARG A 83 -12.40 -7.27 -2.77
C ARG A 83 -13.37 -8.26 -3.42
N TYR A 84 -13.48 -8.24 -4.75
CA TYR A 84 -14.28 -9.21 -5.48
C TYR A 84 -13.67 -10.61 -5.41
N MET A 85 -12.36 -10.73 -5.65
CA MET A 85 -11.63 -12.00 -5.57
C MET A 85 -11.70 -12.61 -4.16
N GLU A 86 -11.62 -11.79 -3.13
CA GLU A 86 -11.74 -12.23 -1.73
C GLU A 86 -13.12 -12.85 -1.46
N LYS A 87 -14.20 -12.19 -1.90
CA LYS A 87 -15.56 -12.73 -1.77
C LYS A 87 -15.76 -14.04 -2.52
N GLN A 88 -15.22 -14.12 -3.75
CA GLN A 88 -15.26 -15.37 -4.51
C GLN A 88 -14.54 -16.50 -3.77
N ASN A 89 -13.36 -16.21 -3.21
CA ASN A 89 -12.58 -17.20 -2.46
C ASN A 89 -13.33 -17.72 -1.22
N LEU A 90 -13.96 -16.82 -0.45
CA LEU A 90 -14.78 -17.20 0.69
C LEU A 90 -15.98 -18.06 0.28
N PHE A 91 -16.68 -17.68 -0.79
CA PHE A 91 -17.80 -18.45 -1.30
C PHE A 91 -17.41 -19.89 -1.69
N PHE A 92 -16.29 -20.07 -2.40
CA PHE A 92 -15.84 -21.42 -2.78
C PHE A 92 -15.41 -22.25 -1.58
N LYS A 93 -14.78 -21.63 -0.57
CA LYS A 93 -14.43 -22.34 0.68
C LYS A 93 -15.66 -22.82 1.42
N GLU A 94 -16.64 -21.95 1.62
CA GLU A 94 -17.90 -22.31 2.29
C GLU A 94 -18.65 -23.39 1.50
N LEU A 95 -18.70 -23.28 0.17
CA LEU A 95 -19.30 -24.29 -0.70
C LEU A 95 -18.61 -25.65 -0.54
N ASP A 96 -17.29 -25.70 -0.64
CA ASP A 96 -16.52 -26.94 -0.52
C ASP A 96 -16.67 -27.56 0.87
N GLU A 97 -16.71 -26.74 1.93
CA GLU A 97 -16.96 -27.20 3.30
C GLU A 97 -18.37 -27.82 3.44
N THR A 98 -19.41 -27.17 2.89
CA THR A 98 -20.77 -27.73 2.92
C THR A 98 -20.90 -29.02 2.12
N LEU A 99 -20.20 -29.12 1.00
CA LEU A 99 -20.18 -30.32 0.17
C LEU A 99 -19.44 -31.47 0.86
N ALA A 100 -18.31 -31.18 1.49
CA ALA A 100 -17.57 -32.15 2.31
C ALA A 100 -18.39 -32.60 3.54
N ALA A 101 -19.08 -31.68 4.22
CA ALA A 101 -19.98 -32.01 5.32
C ALA A 101 -21.14 -32.89 4.88
N GLY A 102 -21.71 -32.64 3.69
CA GLY A 102 -22.73 -33.50 3.10
C GLY A 102 -22.23 -34.91 2.81
N ALA A 103 -21.00 -35.05 2.31
CA ALA A 103 -20.36 -36.33 2.10
C ALA A 103 -20.12 -37.10 3.42
N LEU A 104 -19.66 -36.41 4.47
CA LEU A 104 -19.53 -36.99 5.81
C LEU A 104 -20.88 -37.39 6.40
N GLY A 105 -21.93 -36.59 6.17
CA GLY A 105 -23.30 -36.91 6.58
C GLY A 105 -23.85 -38.16 5.92
N ALA A 106 -23.41 -38.51 4.71
CA ALA A 106 -23.80 -39.76 4.07
C ALA A 106 -23.26 -40.99 4.82
N LEU A 107 -22.05 -40.91 5.39
CA LEU A 107 -21.43 -42.00 6.17
C LEU A 107 -22.20 -42.31 7.46
N VAL A 108 -22.96 -41.36 7.99
CA VAL A 108 -23.82 -41.59 9.17
C VAL A 108 -24.87 -42.66 8.90
N LYS A 109 -25.30 -42.85 7.64
CA LYS A 109 -26.23 -43.92 7.27
C LYS A 109 -25.61 -45.32 7.36
N GLU A 110 -24.30 -45.40 7.17
CA GLU A 110 -23.54 -46.65 7.27
C GLU A 110 -23.12 -46.95 8.72
N TYR A 111 -23.24 -45.97 9.61
CA TYR A 111 -22.87 -46.10 11.00
C TYR A 111 -23.90 -46.96 11.77
N ASP A 112 -23.50 -48.17 12.15
CA ASP A 112 -24.23 -49.02 13.10
C ASP A 112 -23.66 -48.86 14.52
N PRO A 113 -24.38 -48.19 15.44
CA PRO A 113 -23.91 -48.01 16.81
C PRO A 113 -23.84 -49.34 17.59
N VAL A 114 -24.60 -50.36 17.20
CA VAL A 114 -24.63 -51.66 17.90
C VAL A 114 -23.33 -52.44 17.69
N ALA A 115 -22.68 -52.27 16.54
CA ALA A 115 -21.40 -52.89 16.23
C ALA A 115 -20.26 -52.46 17.18
N THR A 116 -20.41 -51.32 17.86
CA THR A 116 -19.42 -50.84 18.86
C THR A 116 -19.50 -51.58 20.19
N ARG A 117 -20.60 -52.30 20.45
CA ARG A 117 -20.84 -53.00 21.71
C ARG A 117 -19.99 -54.27 21.81
N LEU A 118 -19.21 -54.39 22.89
CA LEU A 118 -18.53 -55.65 23.18
C LEU A 118 -19.54 -56.77 23.48
N PRO A 119 -19.22 -58.03 23.14
CA PRO A 119 -20.06 -59.18 23.52
C PRO A 119 -20.38 -59.17 25.01
N PHE A 120 -21.64 -59.46 25.35
CA PHE A 120 -22.18 -59.51 26.72
C PHE A 120 -22.14 -58.22 27.55
N LYS A 121 -21.77 -57.07 26.96
CA LYS A 121 -21.91 -55.76 27.62
C LYS A 121 -23.14 -54.99 27.10
N PRO A 122 -23.74 -54.12 27.93
CA PRO A 122 -24.80 -53.21 27.47
C PRO A 122 -24.24 -52.18 26.47
N LEU A 123 -25.11 -51.63 25.62
CA LEU A 123 -24.74 -50.55 24.71
C LEU A 123 -24.61 -49.23 25.48
N GLU A 124 -23.53 -48.49 25.24
CA GLU A 124 -23.31 -47.18 25.85
C GLU A 124 -24.04 -46.08 25.05
N ASP A 125 -24.74 -45.19 25.76
CA ASP A 125 -25.49 -44.08 25.11
C ASP A 125 -24.59 -43.08 24.38
N LYS A 126 -23.28 -43.08 24.64
CA LYS A 126 -22.29 -42.22 23.98
C LYS A 126 -22.24 -42.40 22.46
N TYR A 127 -22.58 -43.60 21.97
CA TYR A 127 -22.47 -43.97 20.55
C TYR A 127 -23.80 -43.84 19.80
N ARG A 128 -24.87 -43.35 20.44
CA ARG A 128 -26.14 -43.05 19.77
C ARG A 128 -26.07 -41.64 19.20
N ILE A 129 -25.49 -41.53 18.00
CA ILE A 129 -25.51 -40.33 17.15
C ILE A 129 -26.86 -40.20 16.48
#